data_AF-A0A7V3ZT07-F1
#
_entry.id   AF-A0A7V3ZT07-F1
#
_cell.length_a   1.000
_cell.length_b   1.000
_cell.length_c   1.000
_cell.angle_alpha   90.00
_cell.angle_beta   90.00
_cell.angle_gamma   90.00
#
_symmetry.space_group_name_H-M   'P 1'
#
loop_
_entity.id
_entity.type
_entity.pdbx_description
1 polymer ?
#
loop_
_entity_poly.entity_id
_entity_poly.type
_entity_poly.pdbx_seq_one_letter_code
_entity_poly.pdbx_strand_id
1 'polypeptide(L)'
;MKRIFLILLFASLVYSESGNWGFKGSYEYFPVSARILSLAKSGSALTEDMSSVYFNPACLAYINPQQIVFSDALLPLGSTMGWFGYARPTKDFGNFGIHITGLYAGKMEITDIWGNKLHDKYADFNISTSLSYARELTYNVGFGFSYKLIYHTISEYSGIGHGLDIGFLFSGNNPFSFGFSVYNLLPPRIKLIEETERFPLGIKGGFVYRIYYDKFLILFDLTGVPEYNIIEPSAGLEYKPFKFLSIRSGMDDKRFCFGFGVEYPMIGKTIGVDFAGTYHYSSGGVFPMIYYFTLFLHFAGFRLEVTPSTYVFSPTSRENNVLPIRIFVNTKKEIERYQFLVKDSKGEVIRVYKDYGAPPREIIWDGRDDFGSLAMDGRYYYECIVVENKGSVFREEGFLSEIRTIGPAGEIFFKEKIKRKEEVPEEKKEKIIIEEKEKETPEEKAPEGGGK
;
A
#
# COMPACT_ATOMS: atom_id res chain seq x y z
N MET A 1 16.53 26.44 -11.76
CA MET A 1 15.51 27.01 -10.86
C MET A 1 14.89 28.25 -11.50
N LYS A 2 13.62 28.18 -11.93
CA LYS A 2 12.66 29.30 -11.92
C LYS A 2 11.30 28.84 -12.50
N ARG A 3 10.36 28.65 -11.57
CA ARG A 3 8.91 28.89 -11.64
C ARG A 3 8.10 28.11 -12.68
N ILE A 4 7.74 26.88 -12.32
CA ILE A 4 6.50 26.24 -12.78
C ILE A 4 5.36 26.92 -12.02
N PHE A 5 4.60 27.77 -12.70
CA PHE A 5 3.33 28.29 -12.20
C PHE A 5 2.30 27.16 -12.29
N LEU A 6 2.01 26.53 -11.14
CA LEU A 6 0.88 25.60 -11.00
C LEU A 6 -0.39 26.45 -10.94
N ILE A 7 -1.04 26.67 -12.09
CA ILE A 7 -2.37 27.28 -12.13
C ILE A 7 -3.36 26.20 -11.67
N LEU A 8 -3.69 26.21 -10.38
CA LEU A 8 -4.86 25.56 -9.81
C LEU A 8 -6.10 26.25 -10.38
N LEU A 9 -6.58 25.75 -11.51
CA LEU A 9 -7.85 26.16 -12.11
C LEU A 9 -8.98 25.50 -11.30
N PHE A 10 -9.35 26.14 -10.20
CA PHE A 10 -10.63 25.89 -9.53
C PHE A 10 -11.75 26.45 -10.43
N ALA A 11 -12.21 25.64 -11.38
CA ALA A 11 -13.47 25.89 -12.05
C ALA A 11 -14.60 25.40 -11.12
N SER A 12 -15.01 26.25 -10.17
CA SER A 12 -16.29 26.07 -9.49
C SER A 12 -17.40 26.36 -10.50
N LEU A 13 -17.80 25.34 -11.25
CA LEU A 13 -19.05 25.36 -11.99
C LEU A 13 -20.17 25.34 -10.95
N VAL A 14 -20.75 26.50 -10.69
CA VAL A 14 -21.96 26.65 -9.88
C VAL A 14 -23.11 26.02 -10.67
N TYR A 15 -23.31 24.71 -10.50
CA TYR A 15 -24.55 24.05 -10.88
C TYR A 15 -25.54 24.17 -9.71
N SER A 16 -26.68 24.78 -10.00
CA SER A 16 -27.85 24.73 -9.14
C SER A 16 -28.51 23.36 -9.29
N GLU A 17 -28.29 22.42 -8.35
CA GLU A 17 -29.02 21.15 -8.34
C GLU A 17 -30.40 21.33 -7.69
N SER A 18 -31.45 20.85 -8.37
CA SER A 18 -32.67 20.37 -7.73
C SER A 18 -32.33 19.17 -6.87
N GLY A 19 -32.76 19.15 -5.60
CA GLY A 19 -32.44 18.05 -4.69
C GLY A 19 -32.83 16.69 -5.27
N ASN A 20 -31.83 15.82 -5.44
CA ASN A 20 -32.02 14.42 -5.80
C ASN A 20 -32.17 13.60 -4.51
N TRP A 21 -33.37 13.07 -4.24
CA TRP A 21 -33.68 12.26 -3.05
C TRP A 21 -34.45 10.99 -3.44
N GLY A 22 -34.25 9.91 -2.67
CA GLY A 22 -35.00 8.65 -2.87
C GLY A 22 -34.61 7.85 -4.11
N PHE A 23 -33.32 7.76 -4.41
CA PHE A 23 -32.82 7.05 -5.58
C PHE A 23 -32.73 5.52 -5.35
N LYS A 24 -33.28 4.75 -6.29
CA LYS A 24 -33.28 3.28 -6.26
C LYS A 24 -31.87 2.71 -6.34
N GLY A 25 -31.49 1.84 -5.42
CA GLY A 25 -30.13 1.30 -5.35
C GLY A 25 -29.05 2.31 -4.94
N SER A 26 -29.41 3.37 -4.22
CA SER A 26 -28.49 4.44 -3.78
C SER A 26 -27.27 3.94 -2.97
N TYR A 27 -27.35 2.78 -2.31
CA TYR A 27 -26.21 2.21 -1.62
C TYR A 27 -25.05 1.82 -2.57
N GLU A 28 -25.31 1.60 -3.87
CA GLU A 28 -24.27 1.34 -4.89
C GLU A 28 -23.40 2.58 -5.19
N TYR A 29 -23.72 3.73 -4.61
CA TYR A 29 -23.01 5.00 -4.83
C TYR A 29 -22.04 5.33 -3.69
N PHE A 30 -22.00 4.50 -2.65
CA PHE A 30 -21.09 4.69 -1.53
C PHE A 30 -19.66 4.30 -1.93
N PRO A 31 -18.63 5.02 -1.47
CA PRO A 31 -17.24 4.62 -1.65
C PRO A 31 -16.97 3.32 -0.90
N VAL A 32 -16.12 2.45 -1.42
CA VAL A 32 -15.89 1.11 -0.83
C VAL A 32 -14.62 0.97 -0.01
N SER A 33 -13.72 1.95 -0.07
CA SER A 33 -12.46 1.94 0.68
C SER A 33 -12.04 3.34 1.10
N ALA A 34 -11.18 3.42 2.10
CA ALA A 34 -10.61 4.67 2.59
C ALA A 34 -9.84 5.41 1.47
N ARG A 35 -9.05 4.70 0.66
CA ARG A 35 -8.36 5.29 -0.49
C ARG A 35 -9.34 5.93 -1.47
N ILE A 36 -10.36 5.20 -1.92
CA ILE A 36 -11.39 5.73 -2.83
C ILE A 36 -12.15 6.91 -2.20
N LEU A 37 -12.52 6.82 -0.92
CA LEU A 37 -13.20 7.92 -0.22
C LEU A 37 -12.33 9.18 -0.24
N SER A 38 -11.07 9.06 0.15
CA SER A 38 -10.14 10.19 0.23
C SER A 38 -9.86 10.85 -1.13
N LEU A 39 -10.11 10.12 -2.23
CA LEU A 39 -10.06 10.60 -3.60
C LEU A 39 -11.45 10.98 -4.14
N ALA A 40 -12.42 11.23 -3.25
CA ALA A 40 -13.79 11.65 -3.57
C ALA A 40 -14.54 10.75 -4.56
N LYS A 41 -14.38 9.43 -4.43
CA LYS A 41 -14.93 8.42 -5.35
C LYS A 41 -14.32 8.46 -6.76
N SER A 42 -13.25 9.22 -6.99
CA SER A 42 -12.49 9.15 -8.24
C SER A 42 -11.60 7.92 -8.25
N GLY A 43 -11.78 7.05 -9.25
CA GLY A 43 -11.06 5.79 -9.34
C GLY A 43 -11.42 4.93 -10.55
N SER A 44 -12.34 5.35 -11.41
CA SER A 44 -12.78 4.56 -12.59
C SER A 44 -11.69 4.38 -13.64
N ALA A 45 -10.61 5.15 -13.58
CA ALA A 45 -9.40 5.01 -14.40
C ALA A 45 -8.15 4.65 -13.58
N LEU A 46 -8.29 4.34 -12.28
CA LEU A 46 -7.19 3.99 -11.41
C LEU A 46 -6.77 2.53 -11.62
N THR A 47 -5.56 2.35 -12.14
CA THR A 47 -4.90 1.03 -12.19
C THR A 47 -4.28 0.70 -10.83
N GLU A 48 -4.17 -0.60 -10.52
CA GLU A 48 -3.45 -1.17 -9.36
C GLU A 48 -4.21 -1.26 -8.02
N ASP A 49 -5.51 -0.98 -8.00
CA ASP A 49 -6.31 -1.07 -6.76
C ASP A 49 -7.56 -1.93 -6.97
N MET A 50 -7.74 -2.97 -6.15
CA MET A 50 -8.95 -3.80 -6.18
C MET A 50 -10.23 -2.97 -5.93
N SER A 51 -10.14 -1.89 -5.15
CA SER A 51 -11.28 -1.01 -4.86
C SER A 51 -11.79 -0.28 -6.11
N SER A 52 -10.95 -0.07 -7.14
CA SER A 52 -11.39 0.59 -8.37
C SER A 52 -12.26 -0.31 -9.24
N VAL A 53 -12.19 -1.64 -9.06
CA VAL A 53 -13.01 -2.64 -9.77
C VAL A 53 -14.50 -2.45 -9.47
N TYR A 54 -14.83 -1.92 -8.28
CA TYR A 54 -16.21 -1.52 -7.93
C TYR A 54 -16.77 -0.46 -8.89
N PHE A 55 -15.91 0.46 -9.37
CA PHE A 55 -16.32 1.51 -10.31
C PHE A 55 -16.08 1.13 -11.77
N ASN A 56 -15.04 0.38 -12.08
CA ASN A 56 -14.78 -0.01 -13.45
C ASN A 56 -14.17 -1.41 -13.46
N PRO A 57 -14.92 -2.44 -13.92
CA PRO A 57 -14.39 -3.78 -13.96
C PRO A 57 -13.16 -3.92 -14.85
N ALA A 58 -12.95 -3.04 -15.84
CA ALA A 58 -11.73 -3.06 -16.66
C ALA A 58 -10.45 -2.71 -15.90
N CYS A 59 -10.53 -2.01 -14.75
CA CYS A 59 -9.36 -1.76 -13.90
C CYS A 59 -8.70 -3.04 -13.43
N LEU A 60 -9.49 -4.11 -13.25
CA LEU A 60 -8.99 -5.43 -12.87
C LEU A 60 -7.95 -5.98 -13.85
N ALA A 61 -8.00 -5.62 -15.14
CA ALA A 61 -7.03 -6.09 -16.14
C ALA A 61 -5.58 -5.69 -15.82
N TYR A 62 -5.39 -4.57 -15.12
CA TYR A 62 -4.09 -3.99 -14.80
C TYR A 62 -3.67 -4.19 -13.34
N ILE A 63 -4.37 -5.06 -12.60
CA ILE A 63 -3.90 -5.52 -11.30
C ILE A 63 -2.88 -6.64 -11.52
N ASN A 64 -1.66 -6.44 -11.00
CA ASN A 64 -0.53 -7.34 -11.18
C ASN A 64 -0.27 -8.29 -9.98
N PRO A 65 -0.26 -7.83 -8.72
CA PRO A 65 -0.23 -8.73 -7.57
C PRO A 65 -1.61 -9.30 -7.28
N GLN A 66 -1.69 -10.43 -6.56
CA GLN A 66 -2.95 -10.76 -5.89
C GLN A 66 -3.18 -9.74 -4.77
N GLN A 67 -4.42 -9.31 -4.61
CA GLN A 67 -4.79 -8.33 -3.59
C GLN A 67 -5.95 -8.86 -2.77
N ILE A 68 -5.86 -8.75 -1.45
CA ILE A 68 -6.99 -8.87 -0.52
C ILE A 68 -7.14 -7.51 0.13
N VAL A 69 -8.35 -6.97 0.11
CA VAL A 69 -8.67 -5.67 0.70
C VAL A 69 -9.94 -5.80 1.52
N PHE A 70 -9.90 -5.30 2.75
CA PHE A 70 -11.04 -5.21 3.65
C PHE A 70 -11.23 -3.76 4.06
N SER A 71 -12.46 -3.26 4.02
CA SER A 71 -12.79 -1.92 4.49
C SER A 71 -14.02 -1.95 5.37
N ASP A 72 -14.03 -1.08 6.38
CA ASP A 72 -15.17 -0.87 7.25
C ASP A 72 -15.41 0.63 7.45
N ALA A 73 -16.67 1.02 7.61
CA ALA A 73 -17.09 2.39 7.85
C ALA A 73 -18.32 2.45 8.76
N LEU A 74 -18.24 3.32 9.77
CA LEU A 74 -19.39 3.72 10.56
C LEU A 74 -20.05 4.94 9.89
N LEU A 75 -21.29 4.76 9.47
CA LEU A 75 -22.11 5.78 8.83
C LEU A 75 -23.00 6.48 9.87
N PRO A 76 -23.63 7.62 9.52
CA PRO A 76 -24.55 8.30 10.43
C PRO A 76 -25.71 7.40 10.88
N LEU A 77 -26.32 7.74 12.02
CA LEU A 77 -27.49 7.05 12.57
C LEU A 77 -27.26 5.58 12.96
N GLY A 78 -26.00 5.18 13.19
CA GLY A 78 -25.65 3.82 13.62
C GLY A 78 -25.65 2.79 12.49
N SER A 79 -25.75 3.24 11.24
CA SER A 79 -25.53 2.40 10.07
C SER A 79 -24.06 2.02 9.92
N THR A 80 -23.78 0.83 9.40
CA THR A 80 -22.42 0.32 9.17
C THR A 80 -22.29 -0.21 7.76
N MET A 81 -21.13 -0.02 7.15
CA MET A 81 -20.83 -0.56 5.83
C MET A 81 -19.50 -1.30 5.84
N GLY A 82 -19.53 -2.53 5.33
CA GLY A 82 -18.34 -3.36 5.16
C GLY A 82 -18.10 -3.66 3.68
N TRP A 83 -16.83 -3.78 3.32
CA TRP A 83 -16.42 -4.17 1.98
C TRP A 83 -15.25 -5.14 2.00
N PHE A 84 -15.30 -6.13 1.12
CA PHE A 84 -14.22 -7.09 0.89
C PHE A 84 -13.95 -7.19 -0.61
N GLY A 85 -12.67 -7.22 -1.00
CA GLY A 85 -12.25 -7.42 -2.38
C GLY A 85 -11.08 -8.39 -2.47
N TYR A 86 -11.13 -9.29 -3.44
CA TYR A 86 -10.02 -10.15 -3.84
C TYR A 86 -9.76 -10.07 -5.34
N ALA A 87 -8.51 -9.84 -5.73
CA ALA A 87 -8.05 -9.87 -7.11
C ALA A 87 -7.06 -11.02 -7.33
N ARG A 88 -7.27 -11.79 -8.40
CA ARG A 88 -6.39 -12.86 -8.84
C ARG A 88 -6.00 -12.68 -10.32
N PRO A 89 -4.82 -12.11 -10.58
CA PRO A 89 -4.28 -12.08 -11.93
C PRO A 89 -3.78 -13.45 -12.37
N THR A 90 -3.98 -13.77 -13.65
CA THR A 90 -3.46 -15.00 -14.28
C THR A 90 -2.70 -14.66 -15.55
N LYS A 91 -1.84 -15.58 -15.99
CA LYS A 91 -0.94 -15.34 -17.12
C LYS A 91 -1.70 -15.30 -18.46
N ASP A 92 -2.52 -16.32 -18.72
CA ASP A 92 -3.08 -16.57 -20.05
C ASP A 92 -4.58 -16.30 -20.17
N PHE A 93 -5.31 -16.34 -19.06
CA PHE A 93 -6.77 -16.29 -19.08
C PHE A 93 -7.33 -14.90 -18.78
N GLY A 94 -6.54 -13.97 -18.26
CA GLY A 94 -7.02 -12.69 -17.75
C GLY A 94 -7.08 -12.66 -16.22
N ASN A 95 -7.72 -11.65 -15.67
CA ASN A 95 -7.76 -11.40 -14.24
C ASN A 95 -9.18 -11.65 -13.71
N PHE A 96 -9.26 -12.34 -12.58
CA PHE A 96 -10.51 -12.64 -11.88
C PHE A 96 -10.59 -11.83 -10.60
N GLY A 97 -11.78 -11.37 -10.25
CA GLY A 97 -12.02 -10.63 -9.03
C GLY A 97 -13.33 -11.04 -8.38
N ILE A 98 -13.38 -10.94 -7.06
CA ILE A 98 -14.62 -11.01 -6.30
C ILE A 98 -14.65 -9.83 -5.34
N HIS A 99 -15.80 -9.17 -5.21
CA HIS A 99 -16.00 -8.22 -4.13
C HIS A 99 -17.38 -8.35 -3.52
N ILE A 100 -17.47 -8.01 -2.23
CA ILE A 100 -18.69 -8.09 -1.43
C ILE A 100 -18.86 -6.76 -0.73
N THR A 101 -20.02 -6.12 -0.88
CA THR A 101 -20.41 -4.91 -0.17
C THR A 101 -21.59 -5.23 0.73
N GLY A 102 -21.48 -4.98 2.03
CA GLY A 102 -22.57 -5.11 2.98
C GLY A 102 -22.93 -3.76 3.58
N LEU A 103 -24.20 -3.41 3.59
CA LEU A 103 -24.74 -2.22 4.26
C LEU A 103 -25.80 -2.67 5.27
N TYR A 104 -25.65 -2.21 6.50
CA TYR A 104 -26.59 -2.47 7.58
C TYR A 104 -27.06 -1.13 8.15
N ALA A 105 -28.36 -0.87 8.11
CA ALA A 105 -28.92 0.41 8.53
C ALA A 105 -28.97 0.60 10.06
N GLY A 106 -28.74 -0.47 10.83
CA GLY A 106 -29.03 -0.50 12.27
C GLY A 106 -30.45 -0.99 12.58
N LYS A 107 -30.75 -1.14 13.87
CA LYS A 107 -32.09 -1.51 14.33
C LYS A 107 -32.95 -0.25 14.49
N MET A 108 -34.08 -0.23 13.78
CA MET A 108 -35.09 0.83 13.82
C MET A 108 -36.27 0.43 14.71
N GLU A 109 -36.85 1.40 15.40
CA GLU A 109 -38.03 1.19 16.25
C GLU A 109 -39.30 1.12 15.40
N ILE A 110 -40.17 0.15 15.69
CA ILE A 110 -41.50 0.11 15.11
C ILE A 110 -42.43 0.90 16.05
N THR A 111 -43.21 1.81 15.50
CA THR A 111 -44.19 2.61 16.27
C THR A 111 -45.58 2.47 15.69
N ASP A 112 -46.59 2.56 16.56
CA ASP A 112 -47.97 2.74 16.11
C ASP A 112 -48.21 4.19 15.63
N ILE A 113 -49.42 4.48 15.14
CA ILE A 113 -49.79 5.81 14.66
C ILE A 113 -49.79 6.89 15.75
N TRP A 114 -49.75 6.50 17.02
CA TRP A 114 -49.69 7.39 18.18
C TRP A 114 -48.25 7.57 18.70
N GLY A 115 -47.26 6.96 18.04
CA GLY A 115 -45.85 7.03 18.41
C GLY A 115 -45.46 6.10 19.57
N ASN A 116 -46.33 5.19 20.00
CA ASN A 116 -45.97 4.21 21.01
C ASN A 116 -45.08 3.14 20.37
N LYS A 117 -43.98 2.81 21.04
CA LYS A 117 -43.06 1.77 20.58
C LYS A 117 -43.72 0.40 20.69
N LEU A 118 -43.70 -0.34 19.60
CA LEU A 118 -44.01 -1.77 19.58
C LEU A 118 -42.78 -2.57 20.08
N HIS A 119 -42.98 -3.84 20.45
CA HIS A 119 -41.93 -4.64 21.07
C HIS A 119 -40.78 -5.02 20.12
N ASP A 120 -41.09 -5.23 18.84
CA ASP A 120 -40.09 -5.65 17.86
C ASP A 120 -39.41 -4.46 17.18
N LYS A 121 -38.10 -4.58 16.98
CA LYS A 121 -37.32 -3.69 16.12
C LYS A 121 -37.05 -4.39 14.81
N TYR A 122 -37.04 -3.65 13.72
CA TYR A 122 -36.63 -4.17 12.42
C TYR A 122 -35.29 -3.60 12.01
N ALA A 123 -34.63 -4.24 11.05
CA ALA A 123 -33.43 -3.71 10.43
C ALA A 123 -33.54 -3.82 8.91
N ASP A 124 -32.76 -3.00 8.23
CA ASP A 124 -32.53 -3.06 6.79
C ASP A 124 -31.09 -3.52 6.57
N PHE A 125 -30.94 -4.56 5.75
CA PHE A 125 -29.65 -5.12 5.36
C PHE A 125 -29.60 -5.38 3.85
N ASN A 126 -28.53 -4.88 3.24
CA ASN A 126 -28.22 -5.06 1.83
C ASN A 126 -26.84 -5.71 1.68
N ILE A 127 -26.75 -6.78 0.90
CA ILE A 127 -25.48 -7.39 0.51
C ILE A 127 -25.40 -7.54 -1.01
N SER A 128 -24.33 -7.02 -1.59
CA SER A 128 -24.02 -7.15 -3.01
C SER A 128 -22.74 -7.96 -3.17
N THR A 129 -22.80 -9.04 -3.93
CA THR A 129 -21.64 -9.87 -4.30
C THR A 129 -21.41 -9.78 -5.79
N SER A 130 -20.19 -9.45 -6.18
CA SER A 130 -19.81 -9.28 -7.56
C SER A 130 -18.70 -10.23 -7.95
N LEU A 131 -18.85 -10.90 -9.09
CA LEU A 131 -17.82 -11.68 -9.75
C LEU A 131 -17.37 -10.95 -11.00
N SER A 132 -16.10 -10.56 -11.03
CA SER A 132 -15.54 -9.73 -12.09
C SER A 132 -14.49 -10.50 -12.89
N TYR A 133 -14.46 -10.25 -14.18
CA TYR A 133 -13.42 -10.72 -15.09
C TYR A 133 -12.97 -9.58 -15.97
N ALA A 134 -11.65 -9.46 -16.18
CA ALA A 134 -11.09 -8.46 -17.07
C ALA A 134 -9.83 -8.93 -17.77
N ARG A 135 -9.59 -8.40 -18.96
CA ARG A 135 -8.42 -8.73 -19.78
C ARG A 135 -7.99 -7.54 -20.62
N GLU A 136 -6.68 -7.47 -20.87
CA GLU A 136 -6.07 -6.63 -21.90
C GLU A 136 -6.48 -7.17 -23.30
N LEU A 137 -7.30 -6.40 -24.04
CA LEU A 137 -7.64 -6.67 -25.44
C LEU A 137 -6.48 -6.32 -26.38
N THR A 138 -5.81 -5.21 -26.08
CA THR A 138 -4.57 -4.77 -26.71
C THR A 138 -3.59 -4.30 -25.63
N TYR A 139 -2.39 -3.85 -26.02
CA TYR A 139 -1.38 -3.41 -25.07
C TYR A 139 -1.77 -2.14 -24.27
N ASN A 140 -2.82 -1.42 -24.65
CA ASN A 140 -3.33 -0.28 -23.87
C ASN A 140 -4.83 -0.33 -23.58
N VAL A 141 -5.56 -1.34 -24.07
CA VAL A 141 -7.01 -1.37 -23.94
C VAL A 141 -7.38 -2.59 -23.10
N GLY A 142 -7.92 -2.32 -21.91
CA GLY A 142 -8.54 -3.30 -21.05
C GLY A 142 -10.05 -3.30 -21.23
N PHE A 143 -10.64 -4.48 -21.16
CA PHE A 143 -12.07 -4.67 -21.08
C PHE A 143 -12.40 -5.55 -19.87
N GLY A 144 -13.47 -5.22 -19.18
CA GLY A 144 -13.95 -6.02 -18.05
C GLY A 144 -15.46 -6.03 -17.96
N PHE A 145 -15.98 -7.08 -17.32
CA PHE A 145 -17.37 -7.17 -16.93
C PHE A 145 -17.47 -7.67 -15.48
N SER A 146 -18.57 -7.34 -14.82
CA SER A 146 -18.89 -7.77 -13.47
C SER A 146 -20.33 -8.26 -13.41
N TYR A 147 -20.54 -9.48 -12.94
CA TYR A 147 -21.86 -9.99 -12.62
C TYR A 147 -22.15 -9.74 -11.15
N LYS A 148 -23.31 -9.13 -10.85
CA LYS A 148 -23.71 -8.75 -9.50
C LYS A 148 -24.89 -9.58 -9.02
N LEU A 149 -24.85 -10.02 -7.78
CA LEU A 149 -25.95 -10.62 -7.05
C LEU A 149 -26.23 -9.75 -5.82
N ILE A 150 -27.44 -9.22 -5.74
CA ILE A 150 -27.87 -8.35 -4.67
C ILE A 150 -28.94 -9.06 -3.87
N TYR A 151 -28.76 -9.14 -2.56
CA TYR A 151 -29.77 -9.58 -1.62
C TYR A 151 -30.12 -8.42 -0.69
N HIS A 152 -31.41 -8.12 -0.60
CA HIS A 152 -31.96 -7.07 0.24
C HIS A 152 -32.98 -7.69 1.17
N THR A 153 -32.90 -7.36 2.45
CA THR A 153 -33.90 -7.70 3.45
C THR A 153 -34.26 -6.50 4.31
N ILE A 154 -35.54 -6.36 4.58
CA ILE A 154 -36.09 -5.35 5.48
C ILE A 154 -37.25 -5.98 6.26
N SER A 155 -37.16 -5.95 7.59
CA SER A 155 -38.07 -6.74 8.46
C SER A 155 -38.09 -8.22 8.06
N GLU A 156 -39.26 -8.84 7.86
CA GLU A 156 -39.40 -10.22 7.38
C GLU A 156 -39.32 -10.37 5.85
N TYR A 157 -39.26 -9.27 5.09
CA TYR A 157 -39.27 -9.32 3.64
C TYR A 157 -37.86 -9.40 3.08
N SER A 158 -37.71 -10.15 1.98
CA SER A 158 -36.43 -10.24 1.28
C SER A 158 -36.61 -10.46 -0.21
N GLY A 159 -35.57 -10.10 -0.97
CA GLY A 159 -35.55 -10.25 -2.42
C GLY A 159 -34.13 -10.34 -2.95
N ILE A 160 -34.01 -10.93 -4.14
CA ILE A 160 -32.74 -11.08 -4.85
C ILE A 160 -32.83 -10.38 -6.20
N GLY A 161 -31.78 -9.66 -6.57
CA GLY A 161 -31.61 -9.04 -7.88
C GLY A 161 -30.28 -9.44 -8.51
N HIS A 162 -30.26 -9.44 -9.84
CA HIS A 162 -29.07 -9.77 -10.62
C HIS A 162 -28.70 -8.61 -11.52
N GLY A 163 -27.43 -8.23 -11.56
CA GLY A 163 -26.92 -7.12 -12.35
C GLY A 163 -25.73 -7.50 -13.22
N LEU A 164 -25.46 -6.66 -14.20
CA LEU A 164 -24.24 -6.75 -14.99
C LEU A 164 -23.67 -5.37 -15.25
N ASP A 165 -22.38 -5.21 -15.00
CA ASP A 165 -21.60 -4.01 -15.30
C ASP A 165 -20.56 -4.33 -16.36
N ILE A 166 -20.23 -3.34 -17.20
CA ILE A 166 -19.13 -3.44 -18.15
C ILE A 166 -18.22 -2.22 -18.05
N GLY A 167 -16.98 -2.38 -18.51
CA GLY A 167 -16.00 -1.32 -18.48
C GLY A 167 -14.94 -1.46 -19.54
N PHE A 168 -14.38 -0.32 -19.90
CA PHE A 168 -13.21 -0.15 -20.74
C PHE A 168 -12.19 0.71 -19.99
N LEU A 169 -10.92 0.41 -20.22
CA LEU A 169 -9.82 1.17 -19.65
C LEU A 169 -8.70 1.31 -20.68
N PHE A 170 -8.43 2.54 -21.07
CA PHE A 170 -7.29 2.91 -21.89
C PHE A 170 -6.13 3.24 -20.96
N SER A 171 -5.23 2.30 -20.75
CA SER A 171 -4.06 2.44 -19.89
C SER A 171 -2.92 1.64 -20.47
N GLY A 172 -1.75 2.26 -20.65
CA GLY A 172 -0.54 1.57 -21.10
C GLY A 172 0.69 2.21 -20.48
N ASN A 173 1.82 2.24 -21.19
CA ASN A 173 3.05 2.84 -20.69
C ASN A 173 3.08 4.39 -20.74
N ASN A 174 1.91 5.02 -20.77
CA ASN A 174 1.74 6.47 -20.79
C ASN A 174 1.41 6.95 -19.37
N PRO A 175 1.72 8.21 -19.02
CA PRO A 175 1.34 8.75 -17.73
C PRO A 175 -0.18 9.00 -17.61
N PHE A 176 -0.98 8.71 -18.64
CA PHE A 176 -2.41 8.94 -18.67
C PHE A 176 -3.19 7.63 -18.75
N SER A 177 -4.29 7.57 -17.99
CA SER A 177 -5.29 6.50 -18.08
C SER A 177 -6.68 7.11 -18.25
N PHE A 178 -7.50 6.53 -19.13
CA PHE A 178 -8.89 6.91 -19.33
C PHE A 178 -9.80 5.71 -19.11
N GLY A 179 -10.80 5.88 -18.24
CA GLY A 179 -11.75 4.84 -17.86
C GLY A 179 -13.15 5.20 -18.34
N PHE A 180 -13.90 4.21 -18.78
CA PHE A 180 -15.32 4.34 -19.05
C PHE A 180 -16.04 3.08 -18.58
N SER A 181 -17.09 3.23 -17.78
CA SER A 181 -17.90 2.12 -17.32
C SER A 181 -19.39 2.41 -17.42
N VAL A 182 -20.15 1.34 -17.58
CA VAL A 182 -21.62 1.34 -17.57
C VAL A 182 -22.04 0.36 -16.47
N TYR A 183 -22.63 0.90 -15.42
CA TYR A 183 -23.21 0.13 -14.33
C TYR A 183 -24.64 -0.23 -14.64
N ASN A 184 -25.08 -1.39 -14.15
CA ASN A 184 -26.45 -1.85 -14.31
C ASN A 184 -26.86 -1.89 -15.79
N LEU A 185 -25.93 -2.29 -16.67
CA LEU A 185 -26.22 -2.56 -18.08
C LEU A 185 -27.31 -3.61 -18.21
N LEU A 186 -27.23 -4.67 -17.39
CA LEU A 186 -28.39 -5.43 -16.97
C LEU A 186 -28.84 -4.86 -15.62
N PRO A 187 -29.97 -4.15 -15.55
CA PRO A 187 -30.47 -3.57 -14.31
C PRO A 187 -30.91 -4.64 -13.31
N PRO A 188 -30.38 -4.64 -12.07
CA PRO A 188 -30.98 -5.36 -10.96
C PRO A 188 -32.47 -5.03 -10.80
N ARG A 189 -33.26 -6.08 -10.57
CA ARG A 189 -34.69 -6.00 -10.25
C ARG A 189 -34.93 -6.80 -8.99
N ILE A 190 -35.43 -6.14 -7.94
CA ILE A 190 -35.67 -6.73 -6.63
C ILE A 190 -37.13 -6.52 -6.29
N LYS A 191 -37.84 -7.59 -5.94
CA LYS A 191 -39.21 -7.54 -5.45
C LYS A 191 -39.24 -8.10 -4.04
N LEU A 192 -39.68 -7.27 -3.09
CA LEU A 192 -39.79 -7.65 -1.68
C LEU A 192 -41.20 -8.16 -1.35
N ILE A 193 -42.24 -7.47 -1.85
CA ILE A 193 -43.65 -7.80 -1.61
C ILE A 193 -44.44 -7.74 -2.94
N GLU A 194 -44.81 -6.54 -3.37
CA GLU A 194 -45.66 -6.31 -4.54
C GLU A 194 -44.90 -5.62 -5.67
N GLU A 195 -44.27 -4.49 -5.36
CA GLU A 195 -43.53 -3.67 -6.31
C GLU A 195 -42.13 -4.21 -6.58
N THR A 196 -41.71 -4.11 -7.84
CA THR A 196 -40.35 -4.45 -8.26
C THR A 196 -39.51 -3.19 -8.38
N GLU A 197 -38.52 -3.06 -7.52
CA GLU A 197 -37.52 -2.00 -7.61
C GLU A 197 -36.51 -2.36 -8.71
N ARG A 198 -36.41 -1.50 -9.73
CA ARG A 198 -35.39 -1.59 -10.79
C ARG A 198 -34.32 -0.55 -10.52
N PHE A 199 -33.07 -0.99 -10.41
CA PHE A 199 -31.94 -0.08 -10.26
C PHE A 199 -31.63 0.58 -11.59
N PRO A 200 -31.37 1.89 -11.63
CA PRO A 200 -31.13 2.60 -12.88
C PRO A 200 -29.74 2.29 -13.43
N LEU A 201 -29.62 2.46 -14.75
CA LEU A 201 -28.35 2.40 -15.46
C LEU A 201 -27.51 3.63 -15.09
N GLY A 202 -26.25 3.39 -14.74
CA GLY A 202 -25.27 4.44 -14.45
C GLY A 202 -24.14 4.43 -15.48
N ILE A 203 -23.55 5.59 -15.72
CA ILE A 203 -22.34 5.73 -16.54
C ILE A 203 -21.26 6.44 -15.73
N LYS A 204 -20.00 6.09 -15.94
CA LYS A 204 -18.89 6.82 -15.35
C LYS A 204 -17.71 6.90 -16.29
N GLY A 205 -17.19 8.12 -16.43
CA GLY A 205 -15.95 8.40 -17.13
C GLY A 205 -14.89 8.85 -16.15
N GLY A 206 -13.63 8.45 -16.37
CA GLY A 206 -12.53 8.79 -15.49
C GLY A 206 -11.24 9.09 -16.23
N PHE A 207 -10.40 9.87 -15.59
CA PHE A 207 -9.06 10.24 -16.04
C PHE A 207 -8.09 10.18 -14.86
N VAL A 208 -6.91 9.62 -15.10
CA VAL A 208 -5.78 9.65 -14.16
C VAL A 208 -4.55 10.18 -14.88
N TYR A 209 -3.84 11.11 -14.25
CA TYR A 209 -2.51 11.55 -14.65
C TYR A 209 -1.48 11.18 -13.58
N ARG A 210 -0.48 10.40 -13.99
CA ARG A 210 0.61 9.84 -13.18
C ARG A 210 1.88 10.65 -13.43
N ILE A 211 2.36 11.35 -12.40
CA ILE A 211 3.56 12.19 -12.49
C ILE A 211 4.67 11.56 -11.63
N TYR A 212 5.88 11.50 -12.19
CA TYR A 212 7.06 10.92 -11.55
C TYR A 212 6.80 9.50 -11.01
N TYR A 213 6.35 8.60 -11.88
CA TYR A 213 6.14 7.18 -11.54
C TYR A 213 5.25 6.98 -10.31
N ASP A 214 4.06 7.58 -10.32
CA ASP A 214 3.04 7.48 -9.26
C ASP A 214 3.35 8.18 -7.95
N LYS A 215 4.40 9.01 -7.93
CA LYS A 215 4.65 9.90 -6.79
C LYS A 215 3.52 10.91 -6.62
N PHE A 216 2.96 11.40 -7.73
CA PHE A 216 1.75 12.22 -7.72
C PHE A 216 0.71 11.65 -8.69
N LEU A 217 -0.53 11.55 -8.22
CA LEU A 217 -1.69 11.23 -9.04
C LEU A 217 -2.68 12.39 -9.01
N ILE A 218 -3.20 12.74 -10.18
CA ILE A 218 -4.36 13.62 -10.34
C ILE A 218 -5.47 12.79 -10.96
N LEU A 219 -6.64 12.79 -10.33
CA LEU A 219 -7.80 12.03 -10.75
C LEU A 219 -8.98 12.95 -10.98
N PHE A 220 -9.76 12.65 -12.01
CA PHE A 220 -11.04 13.28 -12.28
C PHE A 220 -12.02 12.23 -12.80
N ASP A 221 -13.19 12.12 -12.16
CA ASP A 221 -14.26 11.24 -12.60
C ASP A 221 -15.58 12.02 -12.74
N LEU A 222 -16.37 11.66 -13.74
CA LEU A 222 -17.73 12.17 -13.96
C LEU A 222 -18.70 10.99 -13.87
N THR A 223 -19.59 11.02 -12.88
CA THR A 223 -20.62 10.00 -12.69
C THR A 223 -21.95 10.53 -13.23
N GLY A 224 -22.65 9.74 -14.04
CA GLY A 224 -23.94 10.11 -14.61
C GLY A 224 -25.01 9.07 -14.34
N VAL A 225 -26.20 9.50 -13.97
CA VAL A 225 -27.40 8.66 -13.99
C VAL A 225 -28.48 9.32 -14.84
N PRO A 226 -28.61 8.92 -16.12
CA PRO A 226 -29.51 9.58 -17.06
C PRO A 226 -30.99 9.58 -16.62
N GLU A 227 -31.46 8.49 -16.01
CA GLU A 227 -32.86 8.36 -15.55
C GLU A 227 -33.27 9.45 -14.55
N TYR A 228 -32.30 9.99 -13.80
CA TYR A 228 -32.53 11.01 -12.77
C TYR A 228 -31.86 12.35 -13.11
N ASN A 229 -31.32 12.52 -14.32
CA ASN A 229 -30.53 13.69 -14.73
C ASN A 229 -29.39 14.04 -13.76
N ILE A 230 -28.79 13.04 -13.12
CA ILE A 230 -27.68 13.21 -12.19
C ILE A 230 -26.38 13.29 -12.98
N ILE A 231 -25.56 14.31 -12.69
CA ILE A 231 -24.20 14.45 -13.19
C ILE A 231 -23.33 14.92 -12.02
N GLU A 232 -22.52 14.03 -11.45
CA GLU A 232 -21.65 14.30 -10.31
C GLU A 232 -20.17 14.26 -10.74
N PRO A 233 -19.50 15.41 -10.92
CA PRO A 233 -18.05 15.46 -11.02
C PRO A 233 -17.38 15.18 -9.68
N SER A 234 -16.18 14.60 -9.75
CA SER A 234 -15.31 14.37 -8.60
C SER A 234 -13.85 14.52 -9.02
N ALA A 235 -13.02 15.02 -8.11
CA ALA A 235 -11.59 15.16 -8.33
C ALA A 235 -10.81 14.69 -7.09
N GLY A 236 -9.64 14.11 -7.33
CA GLY A 236 -8.77 13.58 -6.29
C GLY A 236 -7.29 13.83 -6.59
N LEU A 237 -6.50 13.93 -5.52
CA LEU A 237 -5.05 14.07 -5.53
C LEU A 237 -4.44 13.03 -4.59
N GLU A 238 -3.44 12.30 -5.06
CA GLU A 238 -2.61 11.41 -4.24
C GLU A 238 -1.16 11.86 -4.33
N TYR A 239 -0.48 11.97 -3.19
CA TYR A 239 0.95 12.24 -3.10
C TYR A 239 1.64 11.20 -2.22
N LYS A 240 2.72 10.61 -2.73
CA LYS A 240 3.57 9.65 -2.01
C LYS A 240 4.91 10.29 -1.66
N PRO A 241 5.04 11.02 -0.53
CA PRO A 241 6.32 11.61 -0.13
C PRO A 241 7.41 10.55 0.03
N PHE A 242 7.03 9.37 0.53
CA PHE A 242 7.88 8.20 0.68
C PHE A 242 7.11 6.98 0.16
N LYS A 243 7.82 5.90 -0.21
CA LYS A 243 7.15 4.66 -0.66
C LYS A 243 6.13 4.14 0.34
N PHE A 244 6.46 4.19 1.63
CA PHE A 244 5.62 3.66 2.69
C PHE A 244 4.45 4.58 3.08
N LEU A 245 4.37 5.82 2.57
CA LEU A 245 3.39 6.81 3.01
C LEU A 245 2.69 7.45 1.81
N SER A 246 1.36 7.45 1.84
CA SER A 246 0.50 8.14 0.89
C SER A 246 -0.38 9.14 1.61
N ILE A 247 -0.58 10.31 1.01
CA ILE A 247 -1.46 11.38 1.50
C ILE A 247 -2.40 11.74 0.37
N ARG A 248 -3.69 11.88 0.70
CA ARG A 248 -4.77 12.03 -0.29
C ARG A 248 -5.74 13.12 0.12
N SER A 249 -6.27 13.80 -0.88
CA SER A 249 -7.40 14.71 -0.73
C SER A 249 -8.25 14.69 -1.99
N GLY A 250 -9.55 14.91 -1.83
CA GLY A 250 -10.49 14.93 -2.94
C GLY A 250 -11.72 15.75 -2.62
N MET A 251 -12.47 16.08 -3.64
CA MET A 251 -13.73 16.80 -3.53
C MET A 251 -14.74 16.30 -4.57
N ASP A 252 -15.99 16.21 -4.17
CA ASP A 252 -17.15 16.10 -5.07
C ASP A 252 -18.14 17.25 -4.79
N ASP A 253 -19.29 17.24 -5.46
CA ASP A 253 -20.32 18.28 -5.34
C ASP A 253 -20.86 18.52 -3.94
N LYS A 254 -20.64 17.59 -3.00
CA LYS A 254 -21.24 17.64 -1.66
C LYS A 254 -20.23 17.45 -0.54
N ARG A 255 -19.05 16.92 -0.83
CA ARG A 255 -18.07 16.47 0.16
C ARG A 255 -16.66 16.95 -0.12
N PHE A 256 -15.98 17.29 0.95
CA PHE A 256 -14.53 17.34 1.00
C PHE A 256 -14.01 16.06 1.67
N CYS A 257 -12.97 15.47 1.10
CA CYS A 257 -12.39 14.22 1.56
C CYS A 257 -10.88 14.35 1.77
N PHE A 258 -10.37 13.63 2.77
CA PHE A 258 -8.94 13.48 3.01
C PHE A 258 -8.63 12.09 3.55
N GLY A 259 -7.38 11.69 3.43
CA GLY A 259 -6.92 10.43 3.99
C GLY A 259 -5.42 10.26 3.86
N PHE A 260 -4.93 9.20 4.48
CA PHE A 260 -3.54 8.77 4.35
C PHE A 260 -3.47 7.24 4.39
N GLY A 261 -2.38 6.71 3.88
CA GLY A 261 -2.10 5.29 3.85
C GLY A 261 -0.67 5.00 4.24
N VAL A 262 -0.49 3.93 5.02
CA VAL A 262 0.83 3.43 5.39
C VAL A 262 0.98 2.00 4.87
N GLU A 263 2.04 1.74 4.11
CA GLU A 263 2.36 0.42 3.59
C GLU A 263 3.75 -0.05 4.04
N TYR A 264 3.86 -1.33 4.35
CA TYR A 264 5.09 -1.99 4.75
C TYR A 264 5.42 -3.10 3.74
N PRO A 265 6.38 -2.87 2.83
CA PRO A 265 6.83 -3.89 1.91
C PRO A 265 7.67 -4.94 2.65
N MET A 266 7.38 -6.20 2.37
CA MET A 266 8.11 -7.39 2.79
C MET A 266 8.55 -8.16 1.54
N ILE A 267 9.46 -9.11 1.71
CA ILE A 267 9.85 -9.99 0.59
C ILE A 267 8.60 -10.71 0.08
N GLY A 268 8.23 -10.43 -1.17
CA GLY A 268 7.10 -11.02 -1.84
C GLY A 268 5.71 -10.60 -1.38
N LYS A 269 5.57 -9.62 -0.49
CA LYS A 269 4.28 -9.20 0.07
C LYS A 269 4.31 -7.72 0.45
N THR A 270 3.17 -7.04 0.40
CA THR A 270 3.01 -5.71 0.99
C THR A 270 1.75 -5.71 1.84
N ILE A 271 1.86 -5.31 3.09
CA ILE A 271 0.70 -5.07 3.96
C ILE A 271 0.55 -3.57 4.17
N GLY A 272 -0.68 -3.09 4.27
CA GLY A 272 -0.88 -1.69 4.59
C GLY A 272 -2.27 -1.39 5.14
N VAL A 273 -2.39 -0.18 5.66
CA VAL A 273 -3.62 0.36 6.22
C VAL A 273 -3.88 1.75 5.62
N ASP A 274 -5.14 2.03 5.31
CA ASP A 274 -5.61 3.34 4.91
C ASP A 274 -6.66 3.85 5.90
N PHE A 275 -6.60 5.15 6.17
CA PHE A 275 -7.62 5.88 6.91
C PHE A 275 -8.10 7.07 6.08
N ALA A 276 -9.41 7.30 6.08
CA ALA A 276 -9.98 8.44 5.40
C ALA A 276 -11.15 9.04 6.19
N GLY A 277 -11.35 10.35 6.00
CA GLY A 277 -12.46 11.10 6.56
C GLY A 277 -13.13 11.95 5.48
N THR A 278 -14.44 12.13 5.61
CA THR A 278 -15.20 13.00 4.71
C THR A 278 -16.14 13.93 5.46
N TYR A 279 -16.16 15.19 5.03
CA TYR A 279 -17.04 16.22 5.54
C TYR A 279 -18.04 16.63 4.45
N HIS A 280 -19.33 16.47 4.75
CA HIS A 280 -20.42 16.83 3.85
C HIS A 280 -20.79 18.31 4.04
N TYR A 281 -20.24 19.20 3.23
CA TYR A 281 -20.41 20.64 3.42
C TYR A 281 -21.80 21.16 3.03
N SER A 282 -22.46 20.50 2.06
CA SER A 282 -23.78 20.91 1.57
C SER A 282 -24.89 20.75 2.63
N SER A 283 -24.70 19.89 3.62
CA SER A 283 -25.67 19.70 4.72
C SER A 283 -25.57 20.74 5.82
N GLY A 284 -24.64 21.71 5.74
CA GLY A 284 -24.45 22.71 6.78
C GLY A 284 -24.08 22.14 8.14
N GLY A 285 -23.44 20.96 8.19
CA GLY A 285 -23.00 20.31 9.43
C GLY A 285 -24.03 19.40 10.09
N VAL A 286 -25.18 19.13 9.46
CA VAL A 286 -26.20 18.20 9.99
C VAL A 286 -25.68 16.77 10.11
N PHE A 287 -24.83 16.34 9.17
CA PHE A 287 -24.22 15.02 9.21
C PHE A 287 -22.84 15.07 9.88
N PRO A 288 -22.55 14.15 10.82
CA PRO A 288 -21.22 14.04 11.39
C PRO A 288 -20.21 13.62 10.31
N MET A 289 -18.94 13.81 10.63
CA MET A 289 -17.85 13.31 9.81
C MET A 289 -17.92 11.78 9.71
N ILE A 290 -17.74 11.25 8.50
CA ILE A 290 -17.71 9.80 8.25
C ILE A 290 -16.26 9.36 8.08
N TYR A 291 -15.90 8.24 8.69
CA TYR A 291 -14.55 7.69 8.65
C TYR A 291 -14.54 6.28 8.06
N TYR A 292 -13.50 5.99 7.28
CA TYR A 292 -13.26 4.68 6.68
C TYR A 292 -11.90 4.17 7.17
N PHE A 293 -11.86 2.88 7.48
CA PHE A 293 -10.64 2.15 7.74
C PHE A 293 -10.51 1.02 6.73
N THR A 294 -9.34 0.87 6.13
CA THR A 294 -9.07 -0.20 5.16
C THR A 294 -7.77 -0.90 5.50
N LEU A 295 -7.78 -2.23 5.44
CA LEU A 295 -6.61 -3.10 5.50
C LEU A 295 -6.41 -3.73 4.12
N PHE A 296 -5.17 -3.75 3.62
CA PHE A 296 -4.85 -4.43 2.37
C PHE A 296 -3.60 -5.30 2.47
N LEU A 297 -3.61 -6.37 1.69
CA LEU A 297 -2.50 -7.30 1.52
C LEU A 297 -2.30 -7.56 0.04
N HIS A 298 -1.12 -7.22 -0.46
CA HIS A 298 -0.65 -7.58 -1.80
C HIS A 298 0.34 -8.73 -1.69
N PHE A 299 0.18 -9.77 -2.51
CA PHE A 299 1.05 -10.94 -2.48
C PHE A 299 0.99 -11.69 -3.81
N ALA A 300 1.96 -12.58 -4.03
CA ALA A 300 2.07 -13.39 -5.25
C ALA A 300 1.90 -12.54 -6.54
N GLY A 301 1.46 -13.17 -7.62
CA GLY A 301 1.20 -12.49 -8.89
C GLY A 301 2.46 -11.98 -9.58
N PHE A 302 2.29 -10.96 -10.40
CA PHE A 302 3.32 -10.37 -11.24
C PHE A 302 3.90 -9.13 -10.56
N ARG A 303 5.23 -9.05 -10.49
CA ARG A 303 5.94 -7.99 -9.76
C ARG A 303 7.42 -7.94 -10.09
N LEU A 304 8.03 -6.82 -9.73
CA LEU A 304 9.46 -6.58 -9.73
C LEU A 304 9.86 -6.16 -8.31
N GLU A 305 10.85 -6.82 -7.72
CA GLU A 305 11.40 -6.51 -6.40
C GLU A 305 12.92 -6.55 -6.45
N VAL A 306 13.57 -5.50 -5.94
CA VAL A 306 15.03 -5.44 -5.75
C VAL A 306 15.36 -5.45 -4.26
N THR A 307 16.27 -6.34 -3.85
CA THR A 307 16.73 -6.47 -2.46
C THR A 307 18.26 -6.44 -2.39
N PRO A 308 18.88 -5.35 -1.90
CA PRO A 308 20.31 -5.34 -1.60
C PRO A 308 20.62 -6.23 -0.39
N SER A 309 21.79 -6.87 -0.38
CA SER A 309 22.23 -7.72 0.73
C SER A 309 22.62 -6.96 2.00
N THR A 310 23.06 -5.70 1.85
CA THR A 310 23.36 -4.77 2.94
C THR A 310 23.03 -3.34 2.51
N TYR A 311 22.76 -2.48 3.48
CA TYR A 311 22.47 -1.07 3.28
C TYR A 311 23.69 -0.15 3.50
N VAL A 312 24.82 -0.72 3.94
CA VAL A 312 26.11 -0.05 4.04
C VAL A 312 27.20 -1.04 3.60
N PHE A 313 28.06 -0.65 2.67
CA PHE A 313 29.24 -1.44 2.30
C PHE A 313 30.43 -0.55 1.94
N SER A 314 31.62 -1.16 1.94
CA SER A 314 32.87 -0.47 1.65
C SER A 314 33.59 -1.16 0.49
N PRO A 315 33.65 -0.54 -0.70
CA PRO A 315 34.36 -1.10 -1.86
C PRO A 315 35.86 -1.34 -1.64
N THR A 316 36.46 -0.66 -0.65
CA THR A 316 37.87 -0.73 -0.31
C THR A 316 38.17 -1.70 0.83
N SER A 317 37.15 -2.33 1.42
CA SER A 317 37.32 -3.34 2.46
C SER A 317 38.05 -4.59 1.93
N ARG A 318 38.73 -5.32 2.81
CA ARG A 318 39.34 -6.62 2.48
C ARG A 318 38.30 -7.72 2.28
N GLU A 319 37.19 -7.64 2.99
CA GLU A 319 36.06 -8.57 2.94
C GLU A 319 34.77 -7.81 2.65
N ASN A 320 33.82 -8.44 1.96
CA ASN A 320 32.53 -7.83 1.60
C ASN A 320 32.68 -6.50 0.83
N ASN A 321 33.62 -6.46 -0.11
CA ASN A 321 33.92 -5.29 -0.94
C ASN A 321 33.00 -5.15 -2.16
N VAL A 322 31.99 -6.00 -2.26
CA VAL A 322 30.96 -5.96 -3.30
C VAL A 322 29.59 -5.99 -2.65
N LEU A 323 28.61 -5.45 -3.35
CA LEU A 323 27.20 -5.46 -2.98
C LEU A 323 26.45 -6.42 -3.91
N PRO A 324 26.13 -7.64 -3.45
CA PRO A 324 25.13 -8.50 -4.08
C PRO A 324 23.74 -7.87 -3.97
N ILE A 325 23.02 -7.82 -5.10
CA ILE A 325 21.70 -7.23 -5.27
C ILE A 325 20.79 -8.28 -5.90
N ARG A 326 19.80 -8.77 -5.16
CA ARG A 326 18.86 -9.77 -5.67
C ARG A 326 17.73 -9.08 -6.42
N ILE A 327 17.38 -9.62 -7.59
CA ILE A 327 16.26 -9.16 -8.40
C ILE A 327 15.26 -10.31 -8.53
N PHE A 328 14.06 -10.10 -8.00
CA PHE A 328 12.93 -10.98 -8.23
C PHE A 328 12.01 -10.35 -9.27
N VAL A 329 11.72 -11.08 -10.34
CA VAL A 329 10.81 -10.63 -11.38
C VAL A 329 9.88 -11.77 -11.78
N ASN A 330 8.59 -11.46 -11.87
CA ASN A 330 7.57 -12.35 -12.40
C ASN A 330 6.62 -11.55 -13.29
N THR A 331 6.52 -11.92 -14.56
CA THR A 331 5.81 -11.16 -15.60
C THR A 331 4.72 -11.99 -16.27
N LYS A 332 3.69 -11.32 -16.81
CA LYS A 332 2.63 -11.98 -17.59
C LYS A 332 3.18 -12.45 -18.93
N LYS A 333 4.02 -11.61 -19.55
CA LYS A 333 4.60 -11.84 -20.88
C LYS A 333 6.11 -12.04 -20.78
N GLU A 334 6.71 -12.47 -21.89
CA GLU A 334 8.17 -12.55 -21.98
C GLU A 334 8.80 -11.17 -21.83
N ILE A 335 9.93 -11.12 -21.12
CA ILE A 335 10.70 -9.90 -20.92
C ILE A 335 11.50 -9.62 -22.19
N GLU A 336 11.29 -8.46 -22.79
CA GLU A 336 12.02 -7.99 -23.96
C GLU A 336 13.43 -7.52 -23.57
N ARG A 337 13.52 -6.73 -22.49
CA ARG A 337 14.77 -6.15 -22.00
C ARG A 337 14.64 -5.68 -20.55
N TYR A 338 15.78 -5.50 -19.89
CA TYR A 338 15.86 -4.87 -18.59
C TYR A 338 16.93 -3.77 -18.53
N GLN A 339 16.77 -2.88 -17.56
CA GLN A 339 17.76 -1.87 -17.20
C GLN A 339 17.78 -1.72 -15.68
N PHE A 340 18.97 -1.76 -15.10
CA PHE A 340 19.22 -1.50 -13.69
C PHE A 340 20.24 -0.37 -13.57
N LEU A 341 19.84 0.73 -12.95
CA LEU A 341 20.62 1.94 -12.79
C LEU A 341 21.03 2.07 -11.34
N VAL A 342 22.31 2.35 -11.08
CA VAL A 342 22.78 2.85 -9.79
C VAL A 342 22.93 4.36 -9.90
N LYS A 343 22.33 5.09 -8.97
CA LYS A 343 22.29 6.55 -8.95
C LYS A 343 22.84 7.10 -7.64
N ASP A 344 23.46 8.27 -7.70
CA ASP A 344 23.89 9.00 -6.51
C ASP A 344 22.71 9.76 -5.85
N SER A 345 23.01 10.50 -4.78
CA SER A 345 22.02 11.32 -4.07
C SER A 345 21.44 12.50 -4.85
N LYS A 346 22.08 12.90 -5.97
CA LYS A 346 21.61 13.95 -6.88
C LYS A 346 20.77 13.37 -8.03
N GLY A 347 20.70 12.05 -8.16
CA GLY A 347 20.04 11.34 -9.25
C GLY A 347 20.91 11.14 -10.49
N GLU A 348 22.21 11.43 -10.40
CA GLU A 348 23.17 11.14 -11.47
C GLU A 348 23.40 9.64 -11.56
N VAL A 349 23.36 9.09 -12.78
CA VAL A 349 23.58 7.66 -13.02
C VAL A 349 25.08 7.37 -12.99
N ILE A 350 25.47 6.44 -12.13
CA ILE A 350 26.88 6.08 -11.88
C ILE A 350 27.22 4.74 -12.52
N ARG A 351 26.28 3.80 -12.53
CA ARG A 351 26.46 2.46 -13.11
C ARG A 351 25.21 2.02 -13.84
N VAL A 352 25.38 1.39 -15.01
CA VAL A 352 24.26 0.83 -15.79
C VAL A 352 24.48 -0.65 -16.08
N TYR A 353 23.52 -1.48 -15.70
CA TYR A 353 23.39 -2.86 -16.15
C TYR A 353 22.19 -2.95 -17.08
N LYS A 354 22.36 -3.45 -18.29
CA LYS A 354 21.27 -3.59 -19.27
C LYS A 354 21.56 -4.74 -20.21
N ASP A 355 20.51 -5.47 -20.58
CA ASP A 355 20.57 -6.50 -21.61
C ASP A 355 19.18 -6.76 -22.19
N TYR A 356 19.13 -7.54 -23.27
CA TYR A 356 17.89 -8.14 -23.77
C TYR A 356 17.51 -9.37 -22.93
N GLY A 357 16.21 -9.62 -22.80
CA GLY A 357 15.67 -10.69 -21.97
C GLY A 357 15.55 -10.34 -20.49
N ALA A 358 15.39 -11.37 -19.66
CA ALA A 358 15.18 -11.24 -18.23
C ALA A 358 16.44 -10.77 -17.49
N PRO A 359 16.33 -9.95 -16.43
CA PRO A 359 17.46 -9.63 -15.58
C PRO A 359 18.04 -10.90 -14.92
N PRO A 360 19.36 -10.94 -14.63
CA PRO A 360 19.91 -11.99 -13.80
C PRO A 360 19.27 -11.96 -12.40
N ARG A 361 19.22 -13.12 -11.73
CA ARG A 361 18.68 -13.23 -10.36
C ARG A 361 19.48 -12.40 -9.34
N GLU A 362 20.74 -12.13 -9.64
CA GLU A 362 21.64 -11.35 -8.81
C GLU A 362 22.53 -10.47 -9.68
N ILE A 363 22.66 -9.20 -9.29
CA ILE A 363 23.64 -8.24 -9.82
C ILE A 363 24.68 -8.01 -8.71
N ILE A 364 25.96 -7.93 -9.10
CA ILE A 364 27.04 -7.61 -8.17
C ILE A 364 27.57 -6.22 -8.54
N TRP A 365 27.56 -5.30 -7.57
CA TRP A 365 28.14 -3.98 -7.71
C TRP A 365 29.36 -3.82 -6.80
N ASP A 366 30.50 -3.46 -7.37
CA ASP A 366 31.78 -3.31 -6.68
C ASP A 366 32.05 -1.86 -6.23
N GLY A 367 31.03 -1.01 -6.26
CA GLY A 367 31.16 0.40 -5.90
C GLY A 367 31.92 1.25 -6.92
N ARG A 368 32.07 0.78 -8.16
CA ARG A 368 32.67 1.56 -9.25
C ARG A 368 31.63 2.07 -10.25
N ASP A 369 31.97 3.13 -10.95
CA ASP A 369 31.19 3.66 -12.06
C ASP A 369 31.42 2.89 -13.37
N ASP A 370 30.75 3.29 -14.46
CA ASP A 370 30.93 2.68 -15.78
C ASP A 370 32.36 2.85 -16.36
N PHE A 371 33.14 3.81 -15.87
CA PHE A 371 34.54 4.06 -16.27
C PHE A 371 35.56 3.32 -15.38
N GLY A 372 35.09 2.60 -14.34
CA GLY A 372 35.93 1.89 -13.38
C GLY A 372 36.47 2.76 -12.24
N SER A 373 36.05 4.02 -12.14
CA SER A 373 36.41 4.91 -11.03
C SER A 373 35.60 4.55 -9.79
N LEU A 374 36.20 4.74 -8.62
CA LEU A 374 35.54 4.47 -7.35
C LEU A 374 34.43 5.50 -7.11
N ALA A 375 33.23 5.02 -6.79
CA ALA A 375 32.11 5.87 -6.41
C ALA A 375 32.42 6.55 -5.06
N MET A 376 32.07 7.83 -4.93
CA MET A 376 32.33 8.62 -3.72
C MET A 376 31.54 8.11 -2.51
N ASP A 377 32.02 8.41 -1.30
CA ASP A 377 31.24 8.15 -0.08
C ASP A 377 29.90 8.90 -0.13
N GLY A 378 28.82 8.20 0.18
CA GLY A 378 27.48 8.77 0.10
C GLY A 378 26.37 7.73 -0.05
N ARG A 379 25.14 8.23 -0.17
CA ARG A 379 23.94 7.41 -0.38
C ARG A 379 23.69 7.17 -1.85
N TYR A 380 23.44 5.92 -2.19
CA TYR A 380 23.11 5.47 -3.53
C TYR A 380 21.71 4.90 -3.59
N TYR A 381 21.08 5.09 -4.73
CA TYR A 381 19.73 4.66 -5.05
C TYR A 381 19.77 3.79 -6.31
N TYR A 382 18.77 2.95 -6.50
CA TYR A 382 18.62 2.19 -7.74
C TYR A 382 17.33 2.58 -8.48
N GLU A 383 17.32 2.34 -9.78
CA GLU A 383 16.10 2.25 -10.59
C GLU A 383 16.20 0.99 -11.47
N CYS A 384 15.24 0.09 -11.32
CA CYS A 384 15.10 -1.12 -12.11
C CYS A 384 13.87 -1.02 -13.00
N ILE A 385 14.06 -1.23 -14.30
CA ILE A 385 13.02 -1.18 -15.32
C ILE A 385 13.03 -2.51 -16.05
N VAL A 386 11.88 -3.18 -16.11
CA VAL A 386 11.66 -4.40 -16.87
C VAL A 386 10.55 -4.16 -17.88
N VAL A 387 10.86 -4.39 -19.16
CA VAL A 387 9.92 -4.16 -20.28
C VAL A 387 9.44 -5.51 -20.81
N GLU A 388 8.15 -5.77 -20.75
CA GLU A 388 7.53 -6.91 -21.42
C GLU A 388 7.36 -6.68 -22.92
N ASN A 389 7.49 -7.75 -23.72
CA ASN A 389 7.19 -7.70 -25.14
C ASN A 389 5.71 -7.36 -25.40
N LYS A 390 5.43 -6.20 -26.01
CA LYS A 390 4.08 -5.65 -26.23
C LYS A 390 3.21 -5.72 -24.95
N GLY A 391 3.80 -5.39 -23.82
CA GLY A 391 3.18 -5.53 -22.50
C GLY A 391 3.43 -4.36 -21.57
N SER A 392 3.29 -4.66 -20.28
CA SER A 392 3.47 -3.70 -19.21
C SER A 392 4.96 -3.40 -19.00
N VAL A 393 5.25 -2.21 -18.50
CA VAL A 393 6.59 -1.88 -18.00
C VAL A 393 6.56 -1.85 -16.49
N PHE A 394 7.29 -2.76 -15.87
CA PHE A 394 7.50 -2.79 -14.43
C PHE A 394 8.65 -1.86 -14.08
N ARG A 395 8.45 -1.02 -13.07
CA ARG A 395 9.47 -0.10 -12.56
C ARG A 395 9.53 -0.18 -11.05
N GLU A 396 10.74 -0.14 -10.53
CA GLU A 396 10.99 -0.21 -9.09
C GLU A 396 12.26 0.60 -8.79
N GLU A 397 12.17 1.59 -7.92
CA GLU A 397 13.29 2.48 -7.57
C GLU A 397 13.46 2.56 -6.07
N GLY A 398 14.66 2.59 -5.50
CA GLY A 398 14.77 2.56 -4.04
C GLY A 398 16.13 2.97 -3.52
N PHE A 399 16.23 3.05 -2.20
CA PHE A 399 17.54 3.14 -1.56
C PHE A 399 18.31 1.85 -1.80
N LEU A 400 19.52 1.98 -2.34
CA LEU A 400 20.39 0.84 -2.64
C LEU A 400 21.30 0.54 -1.46
N SER A 401 22.23 1.45 -1.17
CA SER A 401 23.19 1.33 -0.07
C SER A 401 23.91 2.67 0.14
N GLU A 402 24.51 2.83 1.31
CA GLU A 402 25.53 3.85 1.58
C GLU A 402 26.92 3.28 1.33
N ILE A 403 27.77 4.00 0.60
CA ILE A 403 29.20 3.71 0.47
C ILE A 403 29.95 4.46 1.57
N ARG A 404 30.80 3.73 2.30
CA ARG A 404 31.76 4.29 3.26
C ARG A 404 33.14 3.69 3.03
N THR A 405 34.10 4.50 2.62
CA THR A 405 35.49 4.06 2.38
C THR A 405 36.38 4.25 3.60
N ILE A 406 35.98 5.11 4.54
CA ILE A 406 36.68 5.33 5.81
C ILE A 406 35.90 4.59 6.91
N GLY A 407 36.57 3.69 7.64
CA GLY A 407 36.00 3.04 8.81
C GLY A 407 35.61 4.06 9.89
N PRO A 408 34.79 3.70 10.88
CA PRO A 408 34.45 4.62 11.97
C PRO A 408 35.75 5.14 12.61
N ALA A 409 35.87 6.46 12.77
CA ALA A 409 36.93 7.07 13.55
C ALA A 409 36.77 6.64 15.01
N GLY A 410 37.46 5.57 15.39
CA GLY A 410 37.49 5.05 16.75
C GLY A 410 38.89 5.25 17.33
N GLU A 411 38.97 5.91 18.49
CA GLU A 411 40.18 5.83 19.31
C GLU A 411 40.37 4.39 19.78
N ILE A 412 41.49 3.79 19.37
CA ILE A 412 41.88 2.47 19.84
C ILE A 412 42.44 2.66 21.26
N PHE A 413 41.63 2.42 22.28
CA PHE A 413 42.12 2.38 23.66
C PHE A 413 42.98 1.12 23.85
N PHE A 414 44.30 1.28 23.78
CA PHE A 414 45.21 0.27 24.32
C PHE A 414 45.06 0.27 25.85
N LYS A 415 44.30 -0.69 26.37
CA LYS A 415 44.35 -0.98 27.81
C LYS A 415 45.65 -1.72 28.07
N GLU A 416 46.71 -0.95 28.33
CA GLU A 416 47.99 -1.49 28.75
C GLU A 416 47.75 -2.36 30.00
N LYS A 417 48.01 -3.67 29.89
CA LYS A 417 47.97 -4.57 31.05
C LYS A 417 49.17 -4.22 31.93
N ILE A 418 48.99 -3.25 32.80
CA ILE A 418 49.89 -3.08 33.95
C ILE A 418 49.75 -4.37 34.76
N LYS A 419 50.77 -5.23 34.72
CA LYS A 419 50.94 -6.30 35.70
C LYS A 419 51.06 -5.61 37.05
N ARG A 420 49.96 -5.56 37.80
CA ARG A 420 49.97 -5.21 39.21
C ARG A 420 50.92 -6.21 39.86
N LYS A 421 52.06 -5.74 40.41
CA LYS A 421 52.85 -6.53 41.34
C LYS A 421 51.88 -6.97 42.43
N GLU A 422 51.75 -8.27 42.64
CA GLU A 422 51.01 -8.81 43.77
C GLU A 422 51.66 -8.26 45.04
N GLU A 423 51.01 -7.31 45.68
CA GLU A 423 51.31 -6.96 47.06
C GLU A 423 50.85 -8.13 47.92
N VAL A 424 51.83 -8.86 48.46
CA VAL A 424 51.63 -9.91 49.45
C VAL A 424 50.92 -9.28 50.66
N PRO A 425 49.78 -9.80 51.12
CA PRO A 425 49.09 -9.30 52.31
C PRO A 425 50.01 -9.35 53.55
N GLU A 426 50.05 -8.26 54.33
CA GLU A 426 50.89 -8.10 55.53
C GLU A 426 50.69 -9.19 56.59
N GLU A 427 49.54 -9.86 56.62
CA GLU A 427 49.27 -10.98 57.55
C GLU A 427 50.17 -12.22 57.31
N LYS A 428 50.80 -12.35 56.13
CA LYS A 428 51.79 -13.41 55.89
C LYS A 428 53.22 -13.03 56.30
N LYS A 429 53.52 -11.74 56.53
CA LYS A 429 54.84 -11.32 57.02
C LYS A 429 54.98 -11.51 58.53
N GLU A 430 53.91 -11.35 59.30
CA GLU A 430 53.97 -11.54 60.77
C GLU A 430 54.07 -13.02 61.18
N LYS A 431 53.47 -13.96 60.44
CA LYS A 431 53.63 -15.40 60.74
C LYS A 431 55.04 -15.93 60.45
N ILE A 432 55.74 -15.38 59.47
CA ILE A 432 57.12 -15.79 59.12
C ILE A 432 58.12 -15.27 60.17
N ILE A 433 57.87 -14.10 60.77
CA ILE A 433 58.76 -13.50 61.79
C ILE A 433 58.61 -14.19 63.16
N ILE A 434 57.47 -14.84 63.44
CA ILE A 434 57.25 -15.57 64.70
C ILE A 434 57.87 -16.98 64.65
N GLU A 435 57.82 -17.68 63.51
CA GLU A 435 58.49 -18.99 63.34
C GLU A 435 60.02 -18.91 63.27
N GLU A 436 60.60 -17.78 62.86
CA GLU A 436 62.07 -17.58 62.86
C GLU A 436 62.63 -17.12 64.22
N LYS A 437 61.80 -16.63 65.15
CA LYS A 437 62.25 -16.22 66.50
C LYS A 437 62.24 -17.33 67.56
N GLU A 438 61.61 -18.48 67.30
CA GLU A 438 61.66 -19.64 68.19
C GLU A 438 62.86 -20.58 67.93
N LYS A 439 63.72 -20.28 66.94
CA LYS A 439 64.89 -21.13 66.60
C LYS A 439 66.26 -20.62 67.04
N GLU A 440 66.36 -19.47 67.72
CA GLU A 440 67.64 -18.95 68.18
C GLU A 440 67.57 -18.38 69.60
N THR A 441 67.82 -19.22 70.62
CA THR A 441 68.64 -18.84 71.78
C THR A 441 69.17 -20.09 72.51
N PRO A 442 70.40 -20.03 73.09
CA PRO A 442 71.28 -21.19 73.27
C PRO A 442 71.32 -21.70 74.72
N GLU A 443 71.74 -22.96 74.93
CA GLU A 443 72.38 -23.34 76.20
C GLU A 443 73.43 -24.45 76.02
N GLU A 444 74.54 -24.24 76.72
CA GLU A 444 75.86 -24.83 76.56
C GLU A 444 76.14 -25.84 77.69
N LYS A 445 76.99 -26.85 77.39
CA LYS A 445 77.79 -27.73 78.30
C LYS A 445 77.16 -29.01 78.88
N ALA A 446 77.56 -30.15 78.27
CA ALA A 446 78.43 -31.27 78.76
C ALA A 446 78.43 -31.67 80.26
N PRO A 447 78.92 -32.89 80.67
CA PRO A 447 79.68 -33.90 79.90
C PRO A 447 79.36 -35.39 80.22
N GLU A 448 80.14 -36.27 79.57
CA GLU A 448 80.61 -37.60 80.01
C GLU A 448 79.65 -38.81 80.10
N GLY A 449 80.14 -39.95 79.60
CA GLY A 449 79.85 -41.24 80.22
C GLY A 449 79.46 -42.39 79.29
N GLY A 450 80.45 -43.03 78.68
CA GLY A 450 80.68 -44.49 78.72
C GLY A 450 79.61 -45.49 78.26
N GLY A 451 80.08 -46.43 77.43
CA GLY A 451 79.82 -47.85 77.73
C GLY A 451 79.12 -48.68 76.65
N LYS A 452 79.97 -49.34 75.86
CA LYS A 452 79.83 -50.65 75.19
C LYS A 452 78.72 -50.88 74.16
#